data_AF-A0A086N2Y8-F1
#
_entry.id   AF-A0A086N2Y8-F1
#
_cell.length_a   1.000
_cell.length_b   1.000
_cell.length_c   1.000
_cell.angle_alpha   90.00
_cell.angle_beta   90.00
_cell.angle_gamma   90.00
#
_symmetry.space_group_name_H-M   'P 1'
#
loop_
_entity.id
_entity.type
_entity.pdbx_description
1 polymer ?
#
loop_
_entity_poly.entity_id
_entity_poly.type
_entity_poly.pdbx_seq_one_letter_code
_entity_poly.pdbx_strand_id
1 'polypeptide(L)'
;MSKKTPVDFWFDPLCPWAWMTSRWVLEVEKVRDIEVRWHVMSLAVLNEDKIDELPEEYREMLRTKAWGPVRVVIAAQEEHGAEVLGDLYTALGTRFHNQGEGPEKETVAAALKDVGLPESLMDHWDDTPYEPQLRASHKEGIDKVGQEVGTPVIAVPGADGEQLAFFGPVVTPAPKGEDAAKLWDGTLAVASVPGFYEIKRTRTKGPDFSNL
;
A
#
# COMPACT_ATOMS: atom_id res chain seq x y z
N MET A 1 -14.29 -13.19 22.90
CA MET A 1 -13.27 -13.24 21.83
C MET A 1 -12.35 -12.05 22.05
N SER A 2 -11.03 -12.23 22.00
CA SER A 2 -10.11 -11.10 22.07
C SER A 2 -10.37 -10.17 20.88
N LYS A 3 -10.24 -8.86 21.06
CA LYS A 3 -10.38 -7.89 19.96
C LYS A 3 -9.11 -7.97 19.12
N LYS A 4 -9.24 -8.20 17.82
CA LYS A 4 -8.12 -8.19 16.88
C LYS A 4 -7.38 -6.86 16.95
N THR A 5 -6.06 -6.88 16.78
CA THR A 5 -5.24 -5.68 16.69
C THR A 5 -5.43 -5.02 15.32
N PRO A 6 -6.01 -3.81 15.22
CA PRO A 6 -6.23 -3.16 13.94
C PRO A 6 -4.92 -2.61 13.36
N VAL A 7 -4.73 -2.79 12.07
CA VAL A 7 -3.58 -2.32 11.29
C VAL A 7 -4.08 -1.57 10.07
N ASP A 8 -3.86 -0.27 10.00
CA ASP A 8 -4.17 0.48 8.78
C ASP A 8 -2.99 0.45 7.82
N PHE A 9 -3.25 0.13 6.56
CA PHE A 9 -2.22 0.04 5.54
C PHE A 9 -2.61 0.85 4.30
N TRP A 10 -1.84 1.90 4.01
CA TRP A 10 -2.04 2.68 2.80
C TRP A 10 -1.15 2.16 1.67
N PHE A 11 -1.76 1.88 0.52
CA PHE A 11 -1.07 1.34 -0.65
C PHE A 11 -1.39 2.10 -1.93
N ASP A 12 -0.41 2.13 -2.83
CA ASP A 12 -0.61 2.34 -4.25
C ASP A 12 -0.26 1.01 -4.95
N PRO A 13 -1.11 0.46 -5.84
CA PRO A 13 -0.84 -0.80 -6.51
C PRO A 13 0.45 -0.80 -7.34
N LEU A 14 0.89 0.36 -7.85
CA LEU A 14 2.16 0.48 -8.58
C LEU A 14 3.39 0.40 -7.68
N CYS A 15 3.25 0.62 -6.36
CA CYS A 15 4.43 0.70 -5.51
C CYS A 15 4.98 -0.68 -5.14
N PRO A 16 6.23 -1.02 -5.54
CA PRO A 16 6.82 -2.31 -5.22
C PRO A 16 7.15 -2.45 -3.72
N TRP A 17 7.42 -1.34 -3.02
CA TRP A 17 7.71 -1.34 -1.59
C TRP A 17 6.45 -1.51 -0.74
N ALA A 18 5.34 -0.91 -1.17
CA ALA A 18 4.04 -1.16 -0.58
C ALA A 18 3.64 -2.62 -0.78
N TRP A 19 3.86 -3.16 -1.98
CA TRP A 19 3.58 -4.57 -2.26
C TRP A 19 4.33 -5.50 -1.30
N MET A 20 5.65 -5.35 -1.19
CA MET A 20 6.47 -6.17 -0.30
C MET A 20 6.00 -6.14 1.15
N THR A 21 5.67 -4.94 1.63
CA THR A 21 5.27 -4.72 3.02
C THR A 21 3.86 -5.26 3.26
N SER A 22 2.95 -5.14 2.28
CA SER A 22 1.62 -5.73 2.34
C SER A 22 1.67 -7.25 2.48
N ARG A 23 2.59 -7.92 1.75
CA ARG A 23 2.76 -9.37 1.82
C ARG A 23 3.32 -9.79 3.17
N TRP A 24 4.24 -9.01 3.73
CA TRP A 24 4.70 -9.21 5.11
C TRP A 24 3.54 -9.09 6.11
N VAL A 25 2.69 -8.06 6.01
CA VAL A 25 1.54 -7.90 6.92
C VAL A 25 0.57 -9.09 6.82
N LEU A 26 0.34 -9.63 5.61
CA LEU A 26 -0.45 -10.86 5.45
C LEU A 26 0.23 -12.12 6.01
N GLU A 27 1.56 -12.19 6.04
CA GLU A 27 2.27 -13.26 6.76
C GLU A 27 2.10 -13.11 8.28
N VAL A 28 2.07 -11.88 8.80
CA VAL A 28 1.79 -11.61 10.22
C VAL A 28 0.38 -12.04 10.60
N GLU A 29 -0.63 -11.76 9.77
CA GLU A 29 -2.03 -12.15 10.02
C GLU A 29 -2.21 -13.67 10.20
N LYS A 30 -1.33 -14.50 9.63
CA LYS A 30 -1.35 -15.96 9.82
C LYS A 30 -0.89 -16.39 11.20
N VAL A 31 -0.10 -15.56 11.90
CA VAL A 31 0.61 -15.92 13.15
C VAL A 31 0.36 -14.95 14.31
N ARG A 32 -0.45 -13.89 14.10
CA ARG A 32 -0.87 -12.91 15.10
C ARG A 32 -2.34 -12.55 14.88
N ASP A 33 -3.05 -12.26 15.95
CA ASP A 33 -4.48 -11.87 15.91
C ASP A 33 -4.62 -10.38 15.52
N ILE A 34 -4.40 -10.09 14.24
CA ILE A 34 -4.52 -8.76 13.66
C ILE A 34 -5.69 -8.67 12.67
N GLU A 35 -6.11 -7.44 12.37
CA GLU A 35 -7.09 -7.10 11.34
C GLU A 35 -6.50 -6.01 10.45
N VAL A 36 -6.24 -6.34 9.19
CA VAL A 36 -5.68 -5.39 8.23
C VAL A 36 -6.80 -4.60 7.57
N ARG A 37 -6.70 -3.27 7.63
CA ARG A 37 -7.60 -2.32 6.99
C ARG A 37 -6.85 -1.63 5.87
N TRP A 38 -7.30 -1.86 4.65
CA TRP A 38 -6.64 -1.35 3.45
C TRP A 38 -7.17 0.04 3.11
N HIS A 39 -6.25 0.94 2.77
CA HIS A 39 -6.56 2.31 2.35
C HIS A 39 -5.84 2.62 1.07
N VAL A 40 -6.50 3.32 0.15
CA VAL A 40 -5.89 3.70 -1.12
C VAL A 40 -5.04 4.95 -0.92
N MET A 41 -3.86 4.99 -1.52
CA MET A 41 -3.09 6.21 -1.71
C MET A 41 -2.48 6.25 -3.11
N SER A 42 -1.95 7.40 -3.52
CA SER A 42 -1.42 7.57 -4.89
C SER A 42 0.00 8.12 -4.90
N LEU A 43 0.90 7.42 -5.59
CA LEU A 43 2.21 7.92 -5.99
C LEU A 43 2.10 9.11 -6.92
N ALA A 44 1.05 9.18 -7.74
CA ALA A 44 0.80 10.32 -8.62
C ALA A 44 0.53 11.58 -7.80
N VAL A 45 -0.39 11.50 -6.81
CA VAL A 45 -0.66 12.59 -5.87
C VAL A 45 0.59 12.94 -5.04
N LEU A 46 1.31 11.94 -4.54
CA LEU A 46 2.53 12.15 -3.74
C LEU A 46 3.62 12.96 -4.46
N ASN A 47 3.67 12.86 -5.78
CA ASN A 47 4.74 13.43 -6.60
C ASN A 47 4.29 14.60 -7.47
N GLU A 48 3.02 14.99 -7.42
CA GLU A 48 2.41 15.99 -8.31
C GLU A 48 3.16 17.33 -8.23
N ASP A 49 3.42 17.83 -7.03
CA ASP A 49 4.05 19.15 -6.80
C ASP A 49 5.56 19.17 -7.11
N LYS A 50 6.19 18.00 -7.24
CA LYS A 50 7.64 17.86 -7.51
C LYS A 50 7.93 17.11 -8.79
N ILE A 51 6.93 16.91 -9.65
CA ILE A 51 7.00 16.04 -10.83
C ILE A 51 8.15 16.43 -11.76
N ASP A 52 8.46 17.72 -11.86
CA ASP A 52 9.51 18.25 -12.72
C ASP A 52 10.92 18.18 -12.12
N GLU A 53 11.04 17.87 -10.83
CA GLU A 53 12.31 17.64 -10.13
C GLU A 53 12.74 16.17 -10.18
N LEU A 54 11.86 15.28 -10.64
CA LEU A 54 12.11 13.84 -10.67
C LEU A 54 12.96 13.43 -11.88
N PRO A 55 13.72 12.33 -11.75
CA PRO A 55 14.41 11.72 -12.90
C PRO A 55 13.43 11.40 -14.03
N GLU A 56 13.85 11.64 -15.28
CA GLU A 56 13.00 11.55 -16.48
C GLU A 56 12.19 10.26 -16.55
N GLU A 57 12.85 9.11 -16.39
CA GLU A 57 12.21 7.80 -16.47
C GLU A 57 11.11 7.62 -15.41
N TYR A 58 11.36 8.08 -14.18
CA TYR A 58 10.39 7.99 -13.10
C TYR A 58 9.21 8.95 -13.31
N ARG A 59 9.50 10.17 -13.79
CA ARG A 59 8.49 11.16 -14.16
C ARG A 59 7.56 10.65 -15.26
N GLU A 60 8.11 10.03 -16.30
CA GLU A 60 7.32 9.49 -17.41
C GLU A 60 6.45 8.31 -16.96
N MET A 61 6.98 7.42 -16.13
CA MET A 61 6.21 6.35 -15.51
C MET A 61 5.03 6.90 -14.71
N LEU A 62 5.26 7.92 -13.87
CA LEU A 62 4.18 8.54 -13.09
C LEU A 62 3.10 9.18 -13.97
N ARG A 63 3.50 9.92 -15.02
CA ARG A 63 2.56 10.58 -15.93
C ARG A 63 1.69 9.60 -16.72
N THR A 64 2.26 8.48 -17.13
CA THR A 64 1.60 7.56 -18.07
C THR A 64 0.92 6.38 -17.40
N LYS A 65 1.35 5.98 -16.20
CA LYS A 65 0.91 4.73 -15.56
C LYS A 65 0.31 4.90 -14.17
N ALA A 66 0.60 5.97 -13.44
CA ALA A 66 0.27 6.06 -12.01
C ALA A 66 -1.16 6.51 -11.68
N TRP A 67 -1.94 7.00 -12.64
CA TRP A 67 -3.33 7.42 -12.37
C TRP A 67 -4.35 6.30 -12.58
N GLY A 68 -4.30 5.63 -13.74
CA GLY A 68 -5.33 4.67 -14.17
C GLY A 68 -5.67 3.60 -13.13
N PRO A 69 -4.70 2.78 -12.68
CA PRO A 69 -4.97 1.73 -11.69
C PRO A 69 -5.55 2.26 -10.38
N VAL A 70 -5.04 3.39 -9.88
CA VAL A 70 -5.44 3.92 -8.57
C VAL A 70 -6.84 4.55 -8.64
N ARG A 71 -7.24 5.11 -9.78
CA ARG A 71 -8.61 5.57 -10.05
C ARG A 71 -9.61 4.41 -10.11
N VAL A 72 -9.24 3.29 -10.72
CA VAL A 72 -10.07 2.07 -10.73
C VAL A 72 -10.19 1.50 -9.31
N VAL A 73 -9.10 1.47 -8.54
CA VAL A 73 -9.12 0.97 -7.16
C VAL A 73 -9.99 1.83 -6.24
N ILE A 74 -9.91 3.18 -6.32
CA ILE A 74 -10.79 4.04 -5.51
C ILE A 74 -12.25 3.92 -5.95
N ALA A 75 -12.53 3.77 -7.25
CA ALA A 75 -13.90 3.51 -7.72
C ALA A 75 -14.44 2.18 -7.17
N ALA A 76 -13.61 1.13 -7.14
CA ALA A 76 -13.99 -0.15 -6.56
C ALA A 76 -14.36 -0.01 -5.07
N GLN A 77 -13.58 0.78 -4.30
CA GLN A 77 -13.91 1.08 -2.91
C GLN A 77 -15.25 1.80 -2.76
N GLU A 78 -15.48 2.87 -3.55
CA GLU A 78 -16.67 3.71 -3.41
C GLU A 78 -17.95 3.00 -3.87
N GLU A 79 -17.85 2.11 -4.87
CA GLU A 79 -19.01 1.42 -5.46
C GLU A 79 -19.29 0.05 -4.83
N HIS A 80 -18.27 -0.61 -4.28
CA HIS A 80 -18.37 -1.99 -3.78
C HIS A 80 -17.90 -2.17 -2.33
N GLY A 81 -17.46 -1.11 -1.66
CA GLY A 81 -17.04 -1.13 -0.26
C GLY A 81 -15.55 -1.38 -0.06
N ALA A 82 -15.03 -0.98 1.10
CA ALA A 82 -13.60 -1.10 1.42
C ALA A 82 -13.11 -2.55 1.55
N GLU A 83 -14.02 -3.49 1.78
CA GLU A 83 -13.72 -4.92 1.89
C GLU A 83 -13.11 -5.52 0.62
N VAL A 84 -13.36 -4.92 -0.55
CA VAL A 84 -12.84 -5.43 -1.84
C VAL A 84 -11.37 -5.09 -2.04
N LEU A 85 -10.83 -4.12 -1.31
CA LEU A 85 -9.50 -3.58 -1.53
C LEU A 85 -8.40 -4.60 -1.32
N GLY A 86 -8.51 -5.46 -0.30
CA GLY A 86 -7.48 -6.45 0.01
C GLY A 86 -7.30 -7.48 -1.09
N ASP A 87 -8.42 -8.00 -1.61
CA ASP A 87 -8.44 -8.98 -2.69
C ASP A 87 -8.03 -8.34 -4.02
N LEU A 88 -8.59 -7.17 -4.35
CA LEU A 88 -8.24 -6.44 -5.56
C LEU A 88 -6.75 -6.05 -5.57
N TYR A 89 -6.22 -5.55 -4.46
CA TYR A 89 -4.80 -5.23 -4.34
C TYR A 89 -3.93 -6.47 -4.50
N THR A 90 -4.35 -7.60 -3.94
CA THR A 90 -3.63 -8.88 -4.11
C THR A 90 -3.58 -9.31 -5.57
N ALA A 91 -4.71 -9.23 -6.30
CA ALA A 91 -4.75 -9.55 -7.73
C ALA A 91 -3.86 -8.62 -8.56
N LEU A 92 -3.97 -7.30 -8.35
CA LEU A 92 -3.17 -6.29 -9.04
C LEU A 92 -1.68 -6.46 -8.77
N GLY A 93 -1.29 -6.54 -7.49
CA GLY A 93 0.11 -6.63 -7.10
C GLY A 93 0.78 -7.92 -7.60
N THR A 94 0.04 -9.03 -7.66
CA THR A 94 0.53 -10.29 -8.22
C THR A 94 0.89 -10.14 -9.70
N ARG A 95 -0.01 -9.52 -10.48
CA ARG A 95 0.22 -9.28 -11.92
C ARG A 95 1.33 -8.27 -12.17
N PHE A 96 1.31 -7.15 -11.45
CA PHE A 96 2.25 -6.05 -11.64
C PHE A 96 3.66 -6.44 -11.23
N HIS A 97 3.83 -7.03 -10.04
CA HIS A 97 5.14 -7.20 -9.42
C HIS A 97 5.69 -8.62 -9.57
N ASN A 98 4.87 -9.65 -9.39
CA ASN A 98 5.35 -11.03 -9.43
C ASN A 98 5.44 -11.55 -10.86
N GLN A 99 4.44 -11.24 -11.69
CA GLN A 99 4.36 -11.71 -13.07
C GLN A 99 4.98 -10.72 -14.08
N GLY A 100 5.22 -9.47 -13.66
CA GLY A 100 5.81 -8.44 -14.51
C GLY A 100 4.91 -7.98 -15.65
N GLU A 101 3.58 -8.17 -15.53
CA GLU A 101 2.60 -7.74 -16.54
C GLU A 101 2.45 -6.22 -16.59
N GLY A 102 2.84 -5.53 -15.52
CA GLY A 102 2.78 -4.08 -15.41
C GLY A 102 1.36 -3.49 -15.32
N PRO A 103 1.25 -2.17 -15.09
CA PRO A 103 -0.02 -1.46 -14.88
C PRO A 103 -0.73 -1.11 -16.20
N GLU A 104 -1.07 -2.12 -17.00
CA GLU A 104 -1.80 -1.93 -18.26
C GLU A 104 -3.32 -2.13 -18.10
N LYS A 105 -4.12 -1.56 -19.02
CA LYS A 105 -5.60 -1.64 -18.98
C LYS A 105 -6.07 -3.10 -18.93
N GLU A 106 -5.47 -3.94 -19.76
CA GLU A 106 -5.79 -5.37 -19.84
C GLU A 106 -5.45 -6.10 -18.55
N THR A 107 -4.32 -5.74 -17.92
CA THR A 107 -3.89 -6.32 -16.65
C THR A 107 -4.84 -5.97 -15.52
N VAL A 108 -5.29 -4.71 -15.44
CA VAL A 108 -6.25 -4.27 -14.41
C VAL A 108 -7.63 -4.87 -14.64
N ALA A 109 -8.10 -4.92 -15.88
CA ALA A 109 -9.37 -5.59 -16.22
C ALA A 109 -9.34 -7.08 -15.85
N ALA A 110 -8.23 -7.77 -16.09
CA ALA A 110 -8.03 -9.15 -15.68
C ALA A 110 -8.03 -9.31 -14.14
N ALA A 111 -7.38 -8.39 -13.42
CA ALA A 111 -7.39 -8.40 -11.96
C ALA A 111 -8.80 -8.20 -11.37
N LEU A 112 -9.60 -7.29 -11.93
CA LEU A 112 -11.01 -7.10 -11.54
C LEU A 112 -11.82 -8.39 -11.71
N LYS A 113 -11.63 -9.06 -12.84
CA LYS A 113 -12.29 -10.34 -13.14
C LYS A 113 -11.89 -11.43 -12.16
N ASP A 114 -10.62 -11.52 -11.78
CA ASP A 114 -10.12 -12.53 -10.83
C ASP A 114 -10.82 -12.45 -9.47
N VAL A 115 -11.21 -11.23 -9.05
CA VAL A 115 -11.90 -10.97 -7.77
C VAL A 115 -13.41 -10.78 -7.91
N GLY A 116 -13.97 -11.02 -9.11
CA GLY A 116 -15.41 -10.94 -9.36
C GLY A 116 -16.00 -9.53 -9.39
N LEU A 117 -15.16 -8.50 -9.54
CA LEU A 117 -15.59 -7.11 -9.71
C LEU A 117 -15.99 -6.82 -11.17
N PRO A 118 -16.94 -5.90 -11.41
CA PRO A 118 -17.46 -5.64 -12.75
C PRO A 118 -16.43 -4.91 -13.61
N GLU A 119 -16.39 -5.27 -14.90
CA GLU A 119 -15.53 -4.64 -15.90
C GLU A 119 -15.84 -3.15 -16.08
N SER A 120 -17.06 -2.69 -15.77
CA SER A 120 -17.46 -1.28 -15.81
C SER A 120 -16.60 -0.38 -14.90
N LEU A 121 -15.92 -0.92 -13.90
CA LEU A 121 -14.96 -0.14 -13.12
C LEU A 121 -13.80 0.41 -13.97
N MET A 122 -13.52 -0.20 -15.13
CA MET A 122 -12.54 0.31 -16.09
C MET A 122 -12.97 1.63 -16.75
N ASP A 123 -14.26 2.00 -16.69
CA ASP A 123 -14.73 3.31 -17.14
C ASP A 123 -14.08 4.45 -16.36
N HIS A 124 -13.55 4.17 -15.15
CA HIS A 124 -12.85 5.12 -14.29
C HIS A 124 -11.36 5.28 -14.59
N TRP A 125 -10.82 4.58 -15.60
CA TRP A 125 -9.38 4.59 -15.88
C TRP A 125 -8.85 5.99 -16.23
N ASP A 126 -9.51 6.65 -17.17
CA ASP A 126 -9.03 7.92 -17.72
C ASP A 126 -9.48 9.13 -16.87
N ASP A 127 -10.59 9.02 -16.15
CA ASP A 127 -11.12 10.02 -15.20
C ASP A 127 -12.09 9.35 -14.22
N THR A 128 -12.29 9.92 -13.03
CA THR A 128 -13.23 9.38 -12.04
C THR A 128 -13.81 10.48 -11.14
N PRO A 129 -15.12 10.44 -10.80
CA PRO A 129 -15.68 11.39 -9.84
C PRO A 129 -15.13 11.20 -8.41
N TYR A 130 -14.41 10.11 -8.15
CA TYR A 130 -13.89 9.74 -6.84
C TYR A 130 -12.44 10.22 -6.56
N GLU A 131 -11.86 11.05 -7.43
CA GLU A 131 -10.54 11.64 -7.16
C GLU A 131 -10.48 12.44 -5.85
N PRO A 132 -11.52 13.19 -5.42
CA PRO A 132 -11.52 13.84 -4.11
C PRO A 132 -11.32 12.85 -2.95
N GLN A 133 -11.95 11.67 -3.02
CA GLN A 133 -11.80 10.61 -2.02
C GLN A 133 -10.40 10.00 -2.05
N LEU A 134 -9.83 9.77 -3.25
CA LEU A 134 -8.44 9.32 -3.39
C LEU A 134 -7.47 10.30 -2.72
N ARG A 135 -7.64 11.60 -2.98
CA ARG A 135 -6.79 12.66 -2.39
C ARG A 135 -7.01 12.76 -0.88
N ALA A 136 -8.23 12.59 -0.38
CA ALA A 136 -8.52 12.58 1.05
C ALA A 136 -7.86 11.38 1.76
N SER A 137 -7.98 10.17 1.20
CA SER A 137 -7.36 8.95 1.73
C SER A 137 -5.83 9.04 1.69
N HIS A 138 -5.26 9.54 0.59
CA HIS A 138 -3.83 9.82 0.48
C HIS A 138 -3.36 10.80 1.55
N LYS A 139 -4.08 11.93 1.72
CA LYS A 139 -3.76 12.95 2.71
C LYS A 139 -3.79 12.39 4.13
N GLU A 140 -4.79 11.57 4.46
CA GLU A 140 -4.86 10.92 5.77
C GLU A 140 -3.62 10.09 6.07
N GLY A 141 -3.16 9.28 5.10
CA GLY A 141 -1.97 8.46 5.27
C GLY A 141 -0.71 9.31 5.47
N ILE A 142 -0.48 10.29 4.60
CA ILE A 142 0.74 11.13 4.63
C ILE A 142 0.78 12.07 5.84
N ASP A 143 -0.35 12.67 6.24
CA ASP A 143 -0.38 13.58 7.39
C ASP A 143 0.03 12.89 8.69
N LYS A 144 -0.13 11.56 8.79
CA LYS A 144 0.25 10.80 9.99
C LYS A 144 1.76 10.51 10.08
N VAL A 145 2.50 10.59 8.98
CA VAL A 145 3.95 10.25 8.91
C VAL A 145 4.85 11.41 8.50
N GLY A 146 4.25 12.54 8.13
CA GLY A 146 4.95 13.73 7.62
C GLY A 146 5.10 13.73 6.10
N GLN A 147 5.36 14.92 5.54
CA GLN A 147 5.36 15.16 4.08
C GLN A 147 6.67 14.73 3.38
N GLU A 148 7.71 14.37 4.13
CA GLU A 148 9.03 14.01 3.57
C GLU A 148 9.17 12.51 3.26
N VAL A 149 8.13 11.70 3.47
CA VAL A 149 8.19 10.25 3.29
C VAL A 149 7.35 9.78 2.10
N GLY A 150 7.60 8.55 1.67
CA GLY A 150 6.83 7.88 0.62
C GLY A 150 6.02 6.71 1.16
N THR A 151 5.88 5.68 0.32
CA THR A 151 5.17 4.44 0.64
C THR A 151 6.15 3.31 1.01
N PRO A 152 5.79 2.35 1.86
CA PRO A 152 4.48 2.15 2.52
C PRO A 152 4.25 3.04 3.74
N VAL A 153 2.97 3.23 4.10
CA VAL A 153 2.54 3.77 5.40
C VAL A 153 1.70 2.72 6.11
N ILE A 154 2.09 2.39 7.34
CA ILE A 154 1.35 1.50 8.24
C ILE A 154 1.01 2.26 9.52
N ALA A 155 -0.21 2.11 10.04
CA ALA A 155 -0.54 2.51 11.39
C ALA A 155 -0.82 1.30 12.27
N VAL A 156 -0.24 1.32 13.47
CA VAL A 156 -0.38 0.27 14.49
C VAL A 156 -0.71 0.92 15.84
N PRO A 157 -1.27 0.18 16.82
CA PRO A 157 -1.54 0.77 18.13
C PRO A 157 -0.26 1.21 18.84
N GLY A 158 -0.26 2.44 19.35
CA GLY A 158 0.73 3.00 20.25
C GLY A 158 0.47 2.63 21.72
N ALA A 159 1.26 3.24 22.62
CA ALA A 159 1.24 2.93 24.06
C ALA A 159 -0.13 3.16 24.75
N ASP A 160 -0.91 4.12 24.26
CA ASP A 160 -2.24 4.49 24.74
C ASP A 160 -3.38 3.86 23.92
N GLY A 161 -3.05 3.05 22.91
CA GLY A 161 -3.99 2.45 21.99
C GLY A 161 -4.43 3.36 20.83
N GLU A 162 -3.93 4.61 20.75
CA GLU A 162 -4.10 5.43 19.55
C GLU A 162 -3.28 4.87 18.38
N GLN A 163 -3.71 5.11 17.15
CA GLN A 163 -2.99 4.65 15.96
C GLN A 163 -1.77 5.51 15.69
N LEU A 164 -0.59 4.92 15.77
CA LEU A 164 0.68 5.55 15.45
C LEU A 164 1.14 5.06 14.08
N ALA A 165 1.34 6.00 13.15
CA ALA A 165 1.76 5.68 11.80
C ALA A 165 3.27 5.76 11.62
N PHE A 166 3.78 4.88 10.76
CA PHE A 166 5.18 4.83 10.38
C PHE A 166 5.32 4.74 8.86
N PHE A 167 6.37 5.40 8.35
CA PHE A 167 6.92 5.05 7.06
C PHE A 167 7.68 3.73 7.18
N GLY A 168 7.31 2.74 6.37
CA GLY A 168 7.86 1.39 6.47
C GLY A 168 6.98 0.42 7.27
N PRO A 169 7.53 -0.71 7.76
CA PRO A 169 8.92 -1.13 7.58
C PRO A 169 9.22 -1.48 6.12
N VAL A 170 10.28 -0.86 5.58
CA VAL A 170 10.73 -1.16 4.21
C VAL A 170 11.56 -2.44 4.22
N VAL A 171 11.03 -3.51 3.64
CA VAL A 171 11.66 -4.85 3.61
C VAL A 171 11.89 -5.33 2.18
N THR A 172 12.90 -6.20 2.00
CA THR A 172 13.17 -6.93 0.75
C THR A 172 14.12 -8.10 1.02
N PRO A 173 13.75 -9.35 0.69
CA PRO A 173 12.41 -9.82 0.32
C PRO A 173 11.42 -9.71 1.50
N ALA A 174 10.13 -9.99 1.29
CA ALA A 174 9.12 -9.97 2.36
C ALA A 174 9.38 -11.07 3.41
N PRO A 175 9.51 -10.77 4.71
CA PRO A 175 9.66 -11.79 5.75
C PRO A 175 8.47 -12.75 5.80
N LYS A 176 8.72 -14.02 6.18
CA LYS A 176 7.69 -15.08 6.32
C LYS A 176 7.77 -15.75 7.69
N GLY A 177 6.67 -16.39 8.11
CA GLY A 177 6.63 -17.18 9.35
C GLY A 177 7.15 -16.43 10.58
N GLU A 178 8.06 -17.06 11.34
CA GLU A 178 8.63 -16.47 12.55
C GLU A 178 9.39 -15.15 12.32
N ASP A 179 10.02 -14.96 11.15
CA ASP A 179 10.69 -13.70 10.84
C ASP A 179 9.68 -12.56 10.61
N ALA A 180 8.52 -12.87 10.01
CA ALA A 180 7.42 -11.91 9.88
C ALA A 180 6.89 -11.49 11.26
N ALA A 181 6.70 -12.49 12.14
CA ALA A 181 6.26 -12.30 13.51
C ALA A 181 7.25 -11.47 14.33
N LYS A 182 8.55 -11.76 14.20
CA LYS A 182 9.62 -11.03 14.88
C LYS A 182 9.68 -9.56 14.46
N LEU A 183 9.54 -9.28 13.17
CA LEU A 183 9.50 -7.89 12.69
C LEU A 183 8.26 -7.17 13.23
N TRP A 184 7.11 -7.83 13.24
CA TRP A 184 5.87 -7.29 13.80
C TRP A 184 5.98 -6.93 15.28
N ASP A 185 6.48 -7.86 16.09
CA ASP A 185 6.67 -7.63 17.52
C ASP A 185 7.67 -6.49 17.77
N GLY A 186 8.70 -6.36 16.92
CA GLY A 186 9.63 -5.24 16.91
C GLY A 186 8.97 -3.91 16.55
N THR A 187 8.08 -3.89 15.56
CA THR A 187 7.30 -2.71 15.18
C THR A 187 6.42 -2.25 16.34
N LEU A 188 5.70 -3.16 17.01
CA LEU A 188 4.90 -2.81 18.19
C LEU A 188 5.77 -2.35 19.37
N ALA A 189 6.94 -2.95 19.56
CA ALA A 189 7.86 -2.55 20.62
C ALA A 189 8.32 -1.09 20.44
N VAL A 190 8.73 -0.69 19.24
CA VAL A 190 9.12 0.71 18.98
C VAL A 190 7.92 1.66 19.03
N ALA A 191 6.74 1.23 18.56
CA ALA A 191 5.50 2.01 18.65
C ALA A 191 5.04 2.26 20.10
N SER A 192 5.40 1.37 21.03
CA SER A 192 5.06 1.50 22.45
C SER A 192 5.93 2.52 23.21
N VAL A 193 6.94 3.10 22.57
CA VAL A 193 7.87 4.07 23.17
C VAL A 193 7.57 5.47 22.62
N PRO A 194 6.92 6.38 23.38
CA PRO A 194 6.48 7.69 22.87
C PRO A 194 7.58 8.61 22.32
N GLY A 195 8.84 8.38 22.72
CA GLY A 195 9.99 9.15 22.26
C GLY A 195 10.69 8.58 21.02
N PHE A 196 10.17 7.51 20.41
CA PHE A 196 10.75 6.90 19.22
C PHE A 196 10.21 7.56 17.95
N TYR A 197 11.10 8.03 17.08
CA TYR A 197 10.72 8.71 15.83
C TYR A 197 11.33 8.05 14.59
N GLU A 198 12.60 7.65 14.63
CA GLU A 198 13.23 7.05 13.45
C GLU A 198 14.34 6.04 13.83
N ILE A 199 14.37 4.92 13.10
CA ILE A 199 15.55 4.06 12.98
C ILE A 199 15.73 3.71 11.50
N LYS A 200 16.94 3.91 10.98
CA LYS A 200 17.22 3.69 9.56
C LYS A 200 18.62 3.14 9.35
N ARG A 201 18.74 2.27 8.35
CA ARG A 201 20.02 1.85 7.75
C ARG A 201 20.00 2.08 6.24
N THR A 202 21.17 2.25 5.63
CA THR A 202 21.30 2.40 4.19
C THR A 202 20.73 1.19 3.47
N ARG A 203 19.79 1.43 2.54
CA ARG A 203 19.25 0.39 1.66
C ARG A 203 20.27 0.04 0.59
N THR A 204 20.64 -1.23 0.50
CA THR A 204 21.64 -1.74 -0.46
C THR A 204 21.07 -2.71 -1.50
N LYS A 205 19.76 -3.01 -1.43
CA LYS A 205 19.03 -3.89 -2.36
C LYS A 205 17.74 -3.24 -2.83
N GLY A 206 17.34 -3.55 -4.06
CA GLY A 206 16.01 -3.21 -4.60
C GLY A 206 14.93 -4.18 -4.13
N PRO A 207 13.67 -4.00 -4.59
CA PRO A 207 12.60 -4.96 -4.36
C PRO A 207 12.97 -6.34 -4.96
N ASP A 208 12.78 -7.39 -4.17
CA ASP A 208 13.00 -8.78 -4.55
C ASP A 208 11.71 -9.58 -4.31
N PHE A 209 11.04 -9.94 -5.40
CA PHE A 209 9.76 -10.67 -5.37
C PHE A 209 9.92 -12.19 -5.46
N SER A 210 11.15 -12.71 -5.45
CA SER A 210 11.44 -14.13 -5.68
C SER A 210 10.83 -15.09 -4.65
N ASN A 211 10.40 -14.56 -3.50
CA ASN A 211 9.75 -15.32 -2.47
C ASN A 211 8.23 -15.12 -2.39
N LEU A 212 7.60 -14.45 -3.35
CA LEU A 212 6.16 -14.16 -3.37
C LEU A 212 5.38 -15.04 -4.34
#